data_AF-A0A4Q6F209-F1
#
_entry.id   AF-A0A4Q6F209-F1
#
_cell.length_a   1.000
_cell.length_b   1.000
_cell.length_c   1.000
_cell.angle_alpha   90.00
_cell.angle_beta   90.00
_cell.angle_gamma   90.00
#
_symmetry.space_group_name_H-M   'P 1'
#
loop_
_entity.id
_entity.type
_entity.pdbx_description
1 polymer ?
#
loop_
_entity_poly.entity_id
_entity_poly.type
_entity_poly.pdbx_seq_one_letter_code
_entity_poly.pdbx_strand_id
1 'polypeptide(L)'
;MSPLAFFVSGLQIMIGSFCNSVKQAQAYNSISGMISLPLSFLFFLDQMKGIAYTPIFGQGLAYRKVLQGEDWDHLAFISAQAITVAITLVLLGLTLKRFQSEKIILTKV
;
A
#
# COMPACT_ATOMS: atom_id res chain seq x y z
N MET A 1 13.85 -6.76 -0.23
CA MET A 1 12.42 -6.92 0.13
C MET A 1 11.70 -5.67 -0.34
N SER A 2 10.62 -5.79 -1.12
CA SER A 2 9.86 -4.63 -1.60
C SER A 2 9.14 -3.94 -0.42
N PRO A 3 9.13 -2.60 -0.35
CA PRO A 3 8.44 -1.84 0.70
C PRO A 3 6.90 -1.99 0.66
N LEU A 4 6.35 -2.69 -0.34
CA LEU A 4 4.91 -2.94 -0.46
C LEU A 4 4.33 -3.69 0.75
N ALA A 5 5.09 -4.59 1.36
CA ALA A 5 4.61 -5.31 2.54
C ALA A 5 4.27 -4.35 3.69
N PHE A 6 5.14 -3.38 3.97
CA PHE A 6 4.90 -2.37 5.01
C PHE A 6 3.71 -1.47 4.66
N PHE A 7 3.56 -1.11 3.39
CA PHE A 7 2.43 -0.34 2.92
C PHE A 7 1.10 -1.07 3.11
N VAL A 8 1.02 -2.34 2.71
CA VAL A 8 -0.17 -3.17 2.88
C VAL A 8 -0.50 -3.36 4.35
N SER A 9 0.49 -3.66 5.20
CA SER A 9 0.30 -3.77 6.64
C SER A 9 -0.16 -2.45 7.27
N GLY A 10 0.41 -1.31 6.86
CA GLY A 10 0.00 0.02 7.32
C GLY A 10 -1.45 0.34 6.97
N LEU A 11 -1.88 0.02 5.74
CA LEU A 11 -3.28 0.11 5.33
C LEU A 11 -4.20 -0.78 6.17
N GLN A 12 -3.81 -2.04 6.40
CA GLN A 12 -4.59 -2.98 7.21
C GLN A 12 -4.74 -2.51 8.66
N ILE A 13 -3.68 -1.97 9.25
CA ILE A 13 -3.70 -1.39 10.61
C ILE A 13 -4.64 -0.18 10.65
N MET A 14 -4.57 0.71 9.66
CA MET A 14 -5.45 1.87 9.57
C MET A 14 -6.92 1.44 9.41
N ILE A 15 -7.25 0.55 8.47
CA ILE A 15 -8.61 0.06 8.28
C ILE A 15 -9.12 -0.66 9.53
N GLY A 16 -8.26 -1.48 10.15
CA GLY A 16 -8.55 -2.14 11.42
C GLY A 16 -8.91 -1.17 12.53
N SER A 17 -8.27 0.02 12.59
CA SER A 17 -8.60 1.06 13.57
C SER A 17 -9.99 1.69 13.42
N PHE A 18 -10.67 1.47 12.28
CA PHE A 18 -12.07 1.90 12.06
C PHE A 18 -13.08 0.76 12.28
N CYS A 19 -12.62 -0.47 12.51
CA CYS A 19 -13.50 -1.62 12.66
C CYS A 19 -14.03 -1.71 14.09
N ASN A 20 -15.34 -1.90 14.24
CA ASN A 20 -15.97 -2.07 15.55
C ASN A 20 -15.96 -3.53 16.03
N SER A 21 -15.54 -4.48 15.19
CA SER A 21 -15.43 -5.89 15.55
C SER A 21 -14.35 -6.62 14.76
N VAL A 22 -13.83 -7.70 15.34
CA VAL A 22 -12.83 -8.59 14.72
C VAL A 22 -13.34 -9.19 13.40
N LYS A 23 -14.63 -9.55 13.34
CA LYS A 23 -15.26 -10.09 12.12
C LYS A 23 -15.24 -9.08 10.97
N GLN A 24 -15.43 -7.79 11.28
CA GLN A 24 -15.39 -6.71 10.29
C GLN A 24 -13.96 -6.47 9.78
N ALA A 25 -12.98 -6.46 10.69
CA ALA A 25 -11.57 -6.36 10.32
C ALA A 25 -11.12 -7.52 9.42
N GLN A 26 -11.56 -8.75 9.72
CA GLN A 26 -11.26 -9.92 8.90
C GLN A 26 -11.89 -9.84 7.50
N ALA A 27 -13.13 -9.33 7.39
CA ALA A 27 -13.77 -9.10 6.10
C ALA A 27 -13.01 -8.08 5.24
N TYR A 28 -12.53 -6.98 5.82
CA TYR A 28 -11.68 -6.02 5.10
C TYR A 28 -10.31 -6.59 4.74
N ASN A 29 -9.73 -7.43 5.60
CA ASN A 29 -8.47 -8.10 5.29
C ASN A 29 -8.61 -9.02 4.06
N SER A 30 -9.74 -9.72 3.92
CA SER A 30 -10.03 -10.52 2.72
C SER A 30 -10.09 -9.67 1.45
N ILE A 31 -10.62 -8.43 1.54
CA ILE A 31 -10.63 -7.47 0.42
C ILE A 31 -9.22 -6.96 0.12
N SER A 32 -8.33 -6.86 1.12
CA SER A 32 -6.94 -6.44 0.88
C SER A 32 -6.20 -7.38 -0.06
N GLY A 33 -6.54 -8.68 -0.08
CA GLY A 33 -6.03 -9.63 -1.07
C GLY A 33 -6.40 -9.25 -2.52
N MET A 34 -7.51 -8.54 -2.72
CA MET A 34 -7.94 -8.02 -4.03
C MET A 34 -7.05 -6.85 -4.51
N ILE A 35 -6.24 -6.22 -3.65
CA ILE A 35 -5.23 -5.22 -4.06
C ILE A 35 -4.15 -5.85 -4.96
N SER A 36 -4.08 -7.19 -4.99
CA SER A 36 -3.20 -7.95 -5.89
C SER A 36 -3.77 -8.07 -7.32
N LEU A 37 -5.10 -7.95 -7.52
CA LEU A 37 -5.75 -8.06 -8.84
C LEU A 37 -5.24 -7.07 -9.89
N PRO A 38 -4.96 -5.79 -9.57
CA PRO A 38 -4.39 -4.83 -10.50
C PRO A 38 -3.06 -5.27 -11.14
N LEU A 39 -2.30 -6.17 -10.50
CA LEU A 39 -1.07 -6.72 -11.08
C LEU A 39 -1.36 -7.60 -12.32
N SER A 40 -2.53 -8.22 -12.40
CA SER A 40 -2.95 -9.00 -13.56
C SER A 40 -3.22 -8.13 -14.80
N PHE A 41 -3.42 -6.83 -14.62
CA PHE A 41 -3.68 -5.86 -15.70
C PHE A 41 -2.44 -5.07 -16.14
N LEU A 42 -1.25 -5.40 -15.63
CA LEU A 42 -0.01 -4.67 -15.93
C LEU A 42 0.28 -4.54 -17.44
N PHE A 43 -0.19 -5.49 -18.26
CA PHE A 43 -0.08 -5.41 -19.74
C PHE A 43 -0.83 -4.21 -20.34
N PHE A 44 -2.02 -3.90 -19.83
CA PHE A 44 -2.81 -2.76 -20.31
C PHE A 44 -2.31 -1.44 -19.71
N LEU A 45 -1.74 -1.50 -18.50
CA LEU A 45 -1.34 -0.32 -17.74
C LEU A 45 0.00 0.25 -18.19
N ASP A 46 0.93 -0.56 -18.73
CA ASP A 46 2.25 -0.09 -19.18
C ASP A 46 2.18 1.04 -20.23
N GLN A 47 1.06 1.15 -20.95
CA GLN A 47 0.83 2.23 -21.94
C GLN A 47 0.39 3.57 -21.31
N MET A 48 -0.04 3.58 -20.04
CA MET A 48 -0.42 4.82 -19.36
C MET A 48 0.80 5.62 -18.91
N LYS A 49 0.86 6.88 -19.33
CA LYS A 49 1.92 7.80 -18.88
C LYS A 49 1.87 8.00 -17.37
N GLY A 50 3.02 7.89 -16.73
CA GLY A 50 3.18 8.16 -15.29
C GLY A 50 2.81 7.00 -14.36
N ILE A 51 2.25 5.90 -14.86
CA ILE A 51 1.83 4.79 -13.98
C ILE A 51 3.02 4.11 -13.28
N ALA A 52 4.20 4.18 -13.90
CA ALA A 52 5.45 3.64 -13.37
C ALA A 52 5.92 4.35 -12.08
N TYR A 53 5.39 5.54 -11.78
CA TYR A 53 5.66 6.29 -10.55
C TYR A 53 4.71 5.92 -9.42
N THR A 54 3.65 5.15 -9.70
CA THR A 54 2.65 4.77 -8.70
C THR A 54 3.16 3.56 -7.90
N PRO A 55 3.10 3.56 -6.56
CA PRO A 55 3.63 2.51 -5.67
C PRO A 55 3.51 1.05 -6.14
N ILE A 56 2.28 0.54 -6.21
CA ILE A 56 1.99 -0.87 -6.55
C ILE A 56 2.31 -1.15 -8.01
N PHE A 57 1.98 -0.23 -8.91
CA PHE A 57 2.12 -0.43 -10.35
C PHE A 57 3.56 -0.28 -10.83
N GLY A 58 4.29 0.72 -10.37
CA GLY A 58 5.70 0.94 -10.70
C GLY A 58 6.58 -0.22 -10.27
N GLN A 59 6.37 -0.75 -9.07
CA GLN A 59 7.09 -1.92 -8.59
C GLN A 59 6.68 -3.20 -9.33
N GLY A 60 5.40 -3.36 -9.66
CA GLY A 60 4.91 -4.48 -10.47
C GLY A 60 5.42 -4.49 -11.91
N LEU A 61 5.41 -3.32 -12.58
CA LEU A 61 5.92 -3.15 -13.94
C LEU A 61 7.42 -3.40 -14.01
N ALA A 62 8.17 -2.86 -13.04
CA ALA A 62 9.59 -3.13 -12.89
C ALA A 62 9.89 -4.63 -12.78
N TYR A 63 9.22 -5.33 -11.86
CA TYR A 63 9.38 -6.78 -11.70
C TYR A 63 9.07 -7.54 -12.98
N ARG A 64 8.01 -7.15 -13.70
CA ARG A 64 7.64 -7.77 -14.97
C ARG A 64 8.73 -7.59 -16.03
N LYS A 65 9.19 -6.36 -16.25
CA LYS A 65 10.23 -6.06 -17.25
C LYS A 65 11.54 -6.77 -16.96
N VAL A 66 11.94 -6.85 -15.68
CA VAL A 66 13.09 -7.65 -15.24
C VAL A 66 12.93 -9.13 -15.59
N LEU A 67 11.75 -9.72 -15.35
CA LEU A 67 11.48 -11.12 -15.71
C LEU A 67 11.41 -11.37 -17.22
N GLN A 68 11.00 -10.36 -17.99
CA GLN A 68 10.95 -10.40 -19.45
C GLN A 68 12.31 -10.12 -20.11
N GLY A 69 13.32 -9.70 -19.34
CA GLY A 69 14.63 -9.28 -19.86
C GLY A 69 14.56 -7.96 -20.64
N GLU A 70 13.52 -7.15 -20.39
CA GLU A 70 13.35 -5.83 -21.00
C GLU A 70 14.03 -4.74 -20.16
N ASP A 71 14.47 -3.67 -20.83
CA ASP A 71 14.92 -2.46 -20.14
C ASP A 71 13.78 -1.81 -19.35
N TRP A 72 14.12 -1.27 -18.19
CA TRP A 72 13.15 -0.70 -17.26
C TRP A 72 13.68 0.59 -16.63
N ASP A 73 12.75 1.48 -16.31
CA ASP A 73 13.09 2.78 -15.74
C ASP A 73 13.44 2.66 -14.25
N HIS A 74 14.75 2.66 -13.98
CA HIS A 74 15.29 2.62 -12.63
C HIS A 74 14.86 3.82 -11.77
N LEU A 75 14.72 5.01 -12.37
CA LEU A 75 14.32 6.22 -11.64
C LEU A 75 12.85 6.12 -11.24
N ALA A 76 11.98 5.69 -12.15
CA ALA A 76 10.57 5.43 -11.84
C ALA A 76 10.43 4.39 -10.73
N PHE A 77 11.21 3.31 -10.76
CA PHE A 77 11.18 2.29 -9.71
C PHE A 77 11.62 2.81 -8.33
N ILE A 78 12.74 3.54 -8.26
CA ILE A 78 13.24 4.11 -6.99
C ILE A 78 12.21 5.12 -6.45
N SER A 79 11.65 5.96 -7.32
CA SER A 79 10.62 6.93 -6.92
C SER A 79 9.35 6.24 -6.40
N ALA A 80 8.88 5.18 -7.07
CA ALA A 80 7.71 4.41 -6.63
C ALA A 80 7.96 3.79 -5.24
N GLN A 81 9.16 3.27 -4.98
CA GLN A 81 9.54 2.78 -3.66
C GLN A 81 9.56 3.89 -2.60
N ALA A 82 10.17 5.04 -2.91
CA ALA A 82 10.21 6.19 -1.99
C ALA A 82 8.79 6.68 -1.65
N ILE A 83 7.91 6.80 -2.64
CA ILE A 83 6.51 7.16 -2.44
C ILE A 83 5.80 6.11 -1.58
N THR A 84 6.07 4.82 -1.79
CA THR A 84 5.49 3.73 -0.98
C THR A 84 5.85 3.88 0.49
N VAL A 85 7.12 4.13 0.79
CA VAL A 85 7.60 4.36 2.15
C VAL A 85 6.96 5.62 2.76
N ALA A 86 6.92 6.71 2.00
CA ALA A 86 6.31 7.97 2.46
C ALA A 86 4.83 7.78 2.83
N ILE A 87 4.04 7.13 1.96
CA ILE A 87 2.63 6.87 2.25
C ILE A 87 2.48 5.94 3.46
N THR A 88 3.34 4.93 3.59
CA THR A 88 3.32 4.03 4.75
C THR A 88 3.50 4.80 6.06
N LEU A 89 4.48 5.71 6.11
CA LEU A 89 4.72 6.55 7.29
C LEU A 89 3.52 7.45 7.60
N VAL A 90 2.89 8.02 6.57
CA VAL A 90 1.67 8.84 6.73
C VAL A 90 0.53 8.01 7.31
N LEU A 91 0.27 6.81 6.79
CA LEU A 91 -0.78 5.92 7.29
C LEU A 91 -0.56 5.56 8.76
N LEU A 92 0.67 5.16 9.11
CA LEU A 92 1.02 4.85 10.50
C LEU A 92 0.88 6.07 11.41
N GLY A 93 1.33 7.25 10.96
CA GLY A 93 1.18 8.50 11.70
C GLY A 93 -0.29 8.87 11.96
N LEU A 94 -1.17 8.69 10.96
CA LEU A 94 -2.60 8.91 11.11
C LEU A 94 -3.23 7.92 12.10
N THR A 95 -2.87 6.64 12.03
CA THR A 95 -3.36 5.63 12.98
C THR A 95 -2.90 5.91 14.40
N LEU A 96 -1.62 6.28 14.60
CA LEU A 96 -1.09 6.65 15.91
C LEU A 96 -1.84 7.84 16.51
N LYS A 97 -2.07 8.90 15.71
CA LYS A 97 -2.84 10.08 16.14
C LYS A 97 -4.25 9.70 16.57
N ARG A 98 -4.90 8.77 15.85
CA ARG A 98 -6.24 8.29 16.18
C ARG A 98 -6.27 7.53 17.51
N PHE A 99 -5.35 6.58 17.72
CA PHE A 99 -5.29 5.84 18.98
C PHE A 99 -4.99 6.74 20.19
N GLN A 100 -4.16 7.78 20.02
CA GLN A 100 -3.92 8.76 21.07
C GLN A 100 -5.20 9.55 21.40
N SER A 101 -5.97 9.99 20.41
CA SER A 101 -7.26 10.67 20.63
C SER A 101 -8.27 9.80 21.37
N GLU A 102 -8.38 8.51 21.04
CA GLU A 102 -9.31 7.59 21.71
C GLU A 102 -8.89 7.30 23.16
N LYS A 103 -7.58 7.13 23.43
CA LYS A 103 -7.07 6.94 24.80
C LYS A 103 -7.37 8.13 25.71
N ILE A 104 -7.30 9.36 25.18
CA ILE A 104 -7.64 10.58 25.92
C ILE A 104 -9.13 10.58 26.32
N ILE A 105 -10.02 10.05 25.48
CA ILE A 105 -11.45 9.95 25.78
C ILE A 105 -11.70 8.89 26.86
N LEU A 106 -11.08 7.70 26.74
CA LEU A 106 -11.27 6.59 27.68
C LEU A 106 -10.66 6.84 29.08
N THR A 107 -9.64 7.69 29.19
CA THR A 107 -8.99 8.01 30.48
C THR A 107 -9.74 9.11 31.26
N LYS A 108 -10.68 9.83 30.61
CA LYS A 108 -11.49 10.88 31.22
C LYS A 108 -12.86 10.41 31.73
N VAL A 109 -13.16 9.11 31.60
CA VAL A 109 -14.35 8.45 32.15
C VAL A 109 -13.96 7.76 33.44
#